data_AF-A0A4Q4U3I6-F1
#
_entry.id   AF-A0A4Q4U3I6-F1
#
_cell.length_a   1.000
_cell.length_b   1.000
_cell.length_c   1.000
_cell.angle_alpha   90.00
_cell.angle_beta   90.00
_cell.angle_gamma   90.00
#
_symmetry.space_group_name_H-M   'P 1'
#
loop_
_entity.id
_entity.type
_entity.pdbx_description
1 polymer ?
#
loop_
_entity_poly.entity_id
_entity_poly.type
_entity_poly.pdbx_seq_one_letter_code
_entity_poly.pdbx_strand_id
1 'polypeptide(L)'
;MPVDASNLCNPKYGYDLVVATTLATINSGLKQLLAETVQPINHSCFLVEKNTGNPAGQISLEDLVKTNNVNPFDIPADTPYSDPRIAALTDALFYVGIKIQMGLPPGVFPKDLPPAVTLGNSASTVGFNLLCSQFTVVQNAPPSGWGAEGHWNVWSQPSGKPWYISTKVNLVVADLNKELDTPYFNSGPNEKAFLKRQLENLSATAFRLQQLLFDLDNASLEGLPIIEGIPSDSNAATVLYKSFISLYSTAAKERGLPPLLVAATVQ
;
A
#
# COMPACT_ATOMS: atom_id res chain seq x y z
N MET A 1 -30.93 -5.66 -4.15
CA MET A 1 -31.85 -6.04 -5.25
C MET A 1 -31.54 -7.47 -5.64
N PRO A 2 -32.54 -8.33 -5.89
CA PRO A 2 -32.29 -9.64 -6.47
C PRO A 2 -31.65 -9.48 -7.86
N VAL A 3 -30.74 -10.38 -8.20
CA VAL A 3 -30.04 -10.41 -9.51
C VAL A 3 -31.03 -10.47 -10.67
N ASP A 4 -32.21 -11.07 -10.45
CA ASP A 4 -33.28 -11.24 -11.45
C ASP A 4 -34.01 -9.94 -11.81
N ALA A 5 -33.85 -8.87 -11.01
CA ALA A 5 -34.40 -7.54 -11.32
C ALA A 5 -33.45 -6.70 -12.21
N SER A 6 -32.27 -7.23 -12.52
CA SER A 6 -31.19 -6.54 -13.22
C SER A 6 -31.15 -6.96 -14.69
N ASN A 7 -31.52 -6.07 -15.62
CA ASN A 7 -31.50 -6.35 -17.08
C ASN A 7 -30.08 -6.32 -17.68
N LEU A 8 -29.04 -6.53 -16.87
CA LEU A 8 -27.63 -6.36 -17.29
C LEU A 8 -27.15 -7.45 -18.25
N CYS A 9 -27.83 -8.59 -18.30
CA CYS A 9 -27.58 -9.63 -19.30
C CYS A 9 -28.09 -9.27 -20.72
N ASN A 10 -28.73 -8.11 -20.89
CA ASN A 10 -29.23 -7.70 -22.20
C ASN A 10 -28.06 -7.32 -23.12
N PRO A 11 -27.92 -7.96 -24.30
CA PRO A 11 -26.83 -7.70 -25.23
C PRO A 11 -26.68 -6.23 -25.64
N LYS A 12 -27.75 -5.44 -25.57
CA LYS A 12 -27.73 -4.00 -25.88
C LYS A 12 -26.81 -3.18 -24.98
N TYR A 13 -26.47 -3.71 -23.80
CA TYR A 13 -25.56 -3.05 -22.87
C TYR A 13 -24.10 -3.44 -23.07
N GLY A 14 -23.82 -4.48 -23.87
CA GLY A 14 -22.46 -4.85 -24.28
C GLY A 14 -21.54 -5.22 -23.12
N TYR A 15 -22.07 -5.70 -21.99
CA TYR A 15 -21.26 -6.12 -20.85
C TYR A 15 -20.78 -7.56 -21.03
N ASP A 16 -19.46 -7.77 -21.04
CA ASP A 16 -18.85 -9.10 -21.10
C ASP A 16 -18.81 -9.80 -19.73
N LEU A 17 -18.95 -9.04 -18.63
CA LEU A 17 -18.90 -9.55 -17.25
C LEU A 17 -19.74 -8.66 -16.30
N VAL A 18 -20.58 -9.28 -15.47
CA VAL A 18 -21.38 -8.60 -14.44
C VAL A 18 -20.98 -9.12 -13.05
N VAL A 19 -20.55 -8.21 -12.17
CA VAL A 19 -20.16 -8.55 -10.79
C VAL A 19 -21.21 -8.05 -9.81
N ALA A 20 -21.96 -8.97 -9.21
CA ALA A 20 -22.93 -8.66 -8.15
C ALA A 20 -22.28 -8.85 -6.77
N THR A 21 -21.42 -7.92 -6.38
CA THR A 21 -20.87 -7.86 -5.02
C THR A 21 -21.29 -6.56 -4.33
N THR A 22 -21.36 -6.57 -3.01
CA THR A 22 -21.65 -5.34 -2.25
C THR A 22 -20.34 -4.65 -1.87
N LEU A 23 -20.37 -3.31 -1.80
CA LEU A 23 -19.24 -2.53 -1.28
C LEU A 23 -18.83 -3.00 0.13
N ALA A 24 -19.80 -3.43 0.94
CA ALA A 24 -19.57 -3.98 2.27
C ALA A 24 -18.77 -5.29 2.21
N THR A 25 -19.08 -6.20 1.28
CA THR A 25 -18.35 -7.47 1.10
C THR A 25 -16.91 -7.21 0.66
N ILE A 26 -16.69 -6.31 -0.30
CA ILE A 26 -15.33 -5.92 -0.75
C ILE A 26 -14.53 -5.37 0.43
N ASN A 27 -15.09 -4.41 1.16
CA ASN A 27 -14.41 -3.78 2.30
C ASN A 27 -14.15 -4.77 3.44
N SER A 28 -15.09 -5.66 3.74
CA SER A 28 -14.91 -6.68 4.77
C SER A 28 -13.79 -7.65 4.38
N GLY A 29 -13.77 -8.15 3.14
CA GLY A 29 -12.73 -9.06 2.66
C GLY A 29 -11.34 -8.43 2.67
N LEU A 30 -11.21 -7.18 2.21
CA LEU A 30 -9.93 -6.46 2.26
C LEU A 30 -9.48 -6.19 3.70
N LYS A 31 -10.38 -5.75 4.58
CA LYS A 31 -10.04 -5.53 6.00
C LYS A 31 -9.67 -6.83 6.71
N GLN A 32 -10.31 -7.94 6.37
CA GLN A 32 -9.96 -9.26 6.86
C GLN A 32 -8.55 -9.66 6.41
N LEU A 33 -8.20 -9.48 5.12
CA LEU A 33 -6.85 -9.74 4.62
C LEU A 33 -5.80 -8.90 5.36
N LEU A 34 -6.08 -7.61 5.55
CA LEU A 34 -5.21 -6.68 6.28
C LEU A 34 -5.08 -7.01 7.78
N ALA A 35 -6.02 -7.78 8.35
CA ALA A 35 -6.00 -8.21 9.74
C ALA A 35 -5.28 -9.56 9.92
N GLU A 36 -5.52 -10.51 9.02
CA GLU A 36 -5.03 -11.89 9.14
C GLU A 36 -3.61 -12.07 8.62
N THR A 37 -3.18 -11.21 7.70
CA THR A 37 -1.87 -11.33 7.06
C THR A 37 -0.85 -10.45 7.76
N VAL A 38 0.19 -11.08 8.33
CA VAL A 38 1.42 -10.34 8.69
C VAL A 38 2.14 -9.98 7.39
N GLN A 39 1.88 -8.77 6.92
CA GLN A 39 2.58 -8.21 5.78
C GLN A 39 4.04 -7.91 6.16
N PRO A 40 4.98 -8.00 5.22
CA PRO A 40 6.37 -7.65 5.48
C PRO A 40 6.50 -6.18 5.86
N ILE A 41 7.49 -5.91 6.71
CA ILE A 41 7.88 -4.54 7.06
C ILE A 41 8.81 -4.04 5.97
N ASN A 42 8.38 -3.00 5.25
CA ASN A 42 9.17 -2.38 4.21
C ASN A 42 9.83 -1.11 4.72
N HIS A 43 11.13 -1.01 4.46
CA HIS A 43 11.93 0.15 4.78
C HIS A 43 12.43 0.80 3.50
N SER A 44 12.46 2.11 3.46
CA SER A 44 13.03 2.87 2.35
C SER A 44 13.74 4.09 2.89
N CYS A 45 15.02 4.18 2.56
CA CYS A 45 15.86 5.30 2.95
C CYS A 45 16.15 6.14 1.71
N PHE A 46 16.18 7.45 1.88
CA PHE A 46 16.43 8.40 0.81
C PHE A 46 17.65 9.21 1.18
N LEU A 47 18.54 9.39 0.20
CA LEU A 47 19.77 10.15 0.34
C LEU A 47 19.66 11.50 -0.39
N VAL A 48 20.51 12.44 -0.01
CA VAL A 48 20.73 13.68 -0.77
C VAL A 48 22.03 13.62 -1.58
N GLU A 49 22.09 14.42 -2.64
CA GLU A 49 23.31 14.66 -3.39
C GLU A 49 24.21 15.60 -2.60
N LYS A 50 25.46 15.20 -2.40
CA LYS A 50 26.44 15.91 -1.57
C LYS A 50 26.59 17.41 -1.87
N ASN A 51 26.49 17.79 -3.15
CA ASN A 51 26.81 19.14 -3.61
C ASN A 51 25.60 20.04 -3.78
N THR A 52 24.41 19.47 -3.97
CA THR A 52 23.18 20.22 -4.26
C THR A 52 22.19 20.16 -3.09
N GLY A 53 22.31 19.17 -2.21
CA GLY A 53 21.33 18.89 -1.16
C GLY A 53 19.99 18.36 -1.72
N ASN A 54 19.90 18.10 -3.03
CA ASN A 54 18.71 17.57 -3.66
C ASN A 54 18.59 16.06 -3.39
N PRO A 55 17.37 15.48 -3.39
CA PRO A 55 17.21 14.03 -3.27
C PRO A 55 17.98 13.27 -4.36
N ALA A 56 18.98 12.46 -3.99
CA ALA A 56 19.86 11.70 -4.90
C ALA A 56 19.27 10.37 -5.33
N GLY A 57 18.47 9.74 -4.47
CA GLY A 57 17.91 8.41 -4.74
C GLY A 57 17.51 7.65 -3.49
N GLN A 58 16.84 6.53 -3.72
CA GLN A 58 16.42 5.57 -2.69
C GLN A 58 17.50 4.49 -2.51
N ILE A 59 17.74 4.10 -1.26
CA ILE A 59 18.62 3.01 -0.85
C ILE A 59 17.88 2.09 0.14
N SER A 60 18.28 0.81 0.18
CA SER A 60 17.77 -0.12 1.19
C SER A 60 18.27 0.25 2.59
N LEU A 61 17.50 -0.10 3.63
CA LEU A 61 17.95 0.06 5.01
C LEU A 61 19.22 -0.77 5.28
N GLU A 62 19.29 -1.98 4.73
CA GLU A 62 20.43 -2.89 4.91
C GLU A 62 21.73 -2.27 4.39
N ASP A 63 21.71 -1.67 3.21
CA ASP A 63 22.92 -1.07 2.61
C ASP A 63 23.33 0.23 3.33
N LEU A 64 22.37 1.00 3.82
CA LEU A 64 22.64 2.15 4.68
C LEU A 64 23.36 1.72 5.97
N VAL A 65 22.80 0.73 6.67
CA VAL A 65 23.36 0.21 7.94
C VAL A 65 24.73 -0.44 7.72
N LYS A 66 24.96 -1.13 6.60
CA LYS A 66 26.29 -1.67 6.28
C LYS A 66 27.38 -0.60 6.19
N THR A 67 27.02 0.61 5.81
CA THR A 67 27.97 1.71 5.58
C THR A 67 28.32 2.45 6.87
N ASN A 68 27.35 2.65 7.77
CA ASN A 68 27.51 3.50 8.96
C ASN A 68 27.26 2.80 10.30
N ASN A 69 26.82 1.53 10.28
CA ASN A 69 26.45 0.74 11.45
C ASN A 69 25.36 1.40 12.35
N VAL A 70 24.50 2.22 11.75
CA VAL A 70 23.42 2.95 12.44
C VAL A 70 22.10 2.76 11.70
N ASN A 71 21.10 2.24 12.42
CA ASN A 71 19.74 2.17 11.91
C ASN A 71 18.97 3.46 12.28
N PRO A 72 18.50 4.26 11.30
CA PRO A 72 17.76 5.48 11.57
C PRO A 72 16.45 5.25 12.34
N PHE A 73 15.82 4.07 12.21
CA PHE A 73 14.55 3.79 12.89
C PHE A 73 14.71 3.41 14.37
N ASP A 74 15.95 3.23 14.85
CA ASP A 74 16.27 2.92 16.26
C ASP A 74 16.65 4.19 17.06
N ILE A 75 16.76 5.35 16.39
CA ILE A 75 17.04 6.64 17.04
C ILE A 75 15.70 7.30 17.42
N PRO A 76 15.42 7.53 18.71
CA PRO A 76 14.16 8.13 19.16
C PRO A 76 13.92 9.54 18.61
N ALA A 77 12.64 9.95 18.57
CA ALA A 77 12.27 11.36 18.40
C ALA A 77 12.98 12.24 19.45
N ASP A 78 13.18 13.52 19.12
CA ASP A 78 13.77 14.54 19.99
C ASP A 78 15.22 14.24 20.46
N THR A 79 15.89 13.25 19.84
CA THR A 79 17.31 13.02 20.06
C THR A 79 18.09 14.27 19.63
N PRO A 80 18.98 14.83 20.47
CA PRO A 80 19.77 16.00 20.11
C PRO A 80 20.58 15.75 18.83
N TYR A 81 20.61 16.74 17.93
CA TYR A 81 21.31 16.59 16.65
C TYR A 81 22.82 16.34 16.80
N SER A 82 23.40 16.68 17.96
CA SER A 82 24.79 16.37 18.31
C SER A 82 25.04 14.88 18.62
N ASP A 83 24.02 14.02 18.62
CA ASP A 83 24.18 12.58 18.83
C ASP A 83 25.09 11.97 17.74
N PRO A 84 26.12 11.19 18.13
CA PRO A 84 27.05 10.58 17.17
C PRO A 84 26.38 9.72 16.09
N ARG A 85 25.23 9.10 16.40
CA ARG A 85 24.47 8.29 15.44
C ARG A 85 23.85 9.15 14.35
N ILE A 86 23.34 10.33 14.71
CA ILE A 86 22.79 11.30 13.76
C ILE A 86 23.92 11.87 12.90
N ALA A 87 25.07 12.20 13.49
CA ALA A 87 26.24 12.64 12.75
C ALA A 87 26.69 11.62 11.70
N ALA A 88 26.76 10.33 12.04
CA ALA A 88 27.11 9.26 11.12
C ALA A 88 26.10 9.12 9.96
N LEU A 89 24.80 9.30 10.23
CA LEU A 89 23.75 9.30 9.20
C LEU A 89 23.85 10.54 8.30
N THR A 90 24.16 11.71 8.85
CA THR A 90 24.40 12.93 8.09
C THR A 90 25.62 12.79 7.18
N ASP A 91 26.71 12.19 7.66
CA ASP A 91 27.89 11.91 6.84
C ASP A 91 27.58 10.92 5.70
N ALA A 92 26.66 9.99 5.94
CA ALA A 92 26.13 9.07 4.94
C ALA A 92 25.08 9.72 4.01
N LEU A 93 24.84 11.04 4.12
CA LEU A 93 23.87 11.80 3.35
C LEU A 93 22.42 11.31 3.50
N PHE A 94 22.13 10.61 4.60
CA PHE A 94 20.78 10.15 4.90
C PHE A 94 19.86 11.34 5.15
N TYR A 95 18.68 11.30 4.53
CA TYR A 95 17.75 12.43 4.50
C TYR A 95 16.38 12.07 5.09
N VAL A 96 15.71 11.07 4.53
CA VAL A 96 14.40 10.62 4.99
C VAL A 96 14.36 9.10 5.02
N GLY A 97 13.78 8.54 6.06
CA GLY A 97 13.48 7.11 6.18
C GLY A 97 11.97 6.90 6.30
N ILE A 98 11.43 5.96 5.54
CA ILE A 98 10.03 5.54 5.64
C ILE A 98 10.01 4.06 5.99
N LYS A 99 9.29 3.71 7.06
CA LYS A 99 9.00 2.35 7.47
C LYS A 99 7.50 2.16 7.42
N ILE A 100 7.03 1.21 6.62
CA ILE A 100 5.61 0.87 6.50
C ILE A 100 5.41 -0.62 6.65
N GLN A 101 4.27 -0.99 7.22
CA GLN A 101 3.75 -2.35 7.20
C GLN A 101 2.27 -2.24 6.84
N MET A 102 1.88 -2.85 5.73
CA MET A 102 0.49 -2.87 5.30
C MET A 102 -0.35 -3.66 6.32
N GLY A 103 -1.54 -3.17 6.65
CA GLY A 103 -2.41 -3.84 7.61
C GLY A 103 -3.40 -2.90 8.27
N LEU A 104 -4.13 -3.41 9.26
CA LEU A 104 -5.03 -2.56 10.04
C LEU A 104 -4.27 -1.72 11.07
N PRO A 105 -4.52 -0.41 11.14
CA PRO A 105 -3.89 0.47 12.12
C PRO A 105 -4.29 0.10 13.55
N PRO A 106 -3.40 0.31 14.54
CA PRO A 106 -3.63 -0.11 15.91
C PRO A 106 -4.64 0.79 16.62
N GLY A 107 -5.38 0.22 17.58
CA GLY A 107 -6.25 0.96 18.48
C GLY A 107 -7.56 1.46 17.88
N VAL A 108 -7.92 1.02 16.66
CA VAL A 108 -9.20 1.33 16.01
C VAL A 108 -9.87 0.04 15.58
N PHE A 109 -11.17 -0.12 15.89
CA PHE A 109 -11.89 -1.29 15.40
C PHE A 109 -12.10 -1.22 13.88
N PRO A 110 -12.09 -2.36 13.15
CA PRO A 110 -12.25 -2.37 11.70
C PRO A 110 -13.50 -1.65 11.18
N LYS A 111 -14.58 -1.66 11.96
CA LYS A 111 -15.85 -0.98 11.66
C LYS A 111 -15.75 0.55 11.72
N ASP A 112 -14.84 1.08 12.54
CA ASP A 112 -14.64 2.51 12.78
C ASP A 112 -13.56 3.10 11.85
N LEU A 113 -12.85 2.25 11.11
CA LEU A 113 -11.93 2.65 10.05
C LEU A 113 -12.68 3.13 8.81
N PRO A 114 -12.10 4.08 8.05
CA PRO A 114 -12.63 4.44 6.75
C PRO A 114 -12.77 3.19 5.85
N PRO A 115 -13.66 3.24 4.85
CA PRO A 115 -13.71 2.17 3.86
C PRO A 115 -12.34 2.04 3.19
N ALA A 116 -11.83 0.81 3.07
CA ALA A 116 -10.63 0.54 2.26
C ALA A 116 -10.89 0.85 0.78
N VAL A 117 -12.14 0.64 0.32
CA VAL A 117 -12.55 0.86 -1.07
C VAL A 117 -13.86 1.63 -1.13
N THR A 118 -13.94 2.59 -2.04
CA THR A 118 -15.16 3.30 -2.41
C THR A 118 -15.37 3.19 -3.92
N LEU A 119 -16.45 2.52 -4.34
CA LEU A 119 -16.78 2.43 -5.76
C LEU A 119 -17.38 3.77 -6.23
N GLY A 120 -16.78 4.33 -7.27
CA GLY A 120 -17.28 5.53 -7.94
C GLY A 120 -18.28 5.19 -9.06
N ASN A 121 -18.46 6.15 -9.98
CA ASN A 121 -19.35 5.99 -11.14
C ASN A 121 -18.68 5.23 -12.32
N SER A 122 -17.42 4.85 -12.19
CA SER A 122 -16.64 4.16 -13.22
C SER A 122 -15.65 3.18 -12.62
N ALA A 123 -15.37 2.09 -13.35
CA ALA A 123 -14.30 1.13 -13.05
C ALA A 123 -12.89 1.75 -13.14
N SER A 124 -12.74 2.88 -13.84
CA SER A 124 -11.48 3.61 -13.99
C SER A 124 -11.24 4.65 -12.89
N THR A 125 -12.07 4.69 -11.85
CA THR A 125 -11.95 5.69 -10.78
C THR A 125 -12.55 5.16 -9.49
N VAL A 126 -11.89 4.14 -8.93
CA VAL A 126 -12.28 3.56 -7.65
C VAL A 126 -11.41 4.15 -6.54
N GLY A 127 -12.04 4.68 -5.51
CA GLY A 127 -11.34 5.20 -4.33
C GLY A 127 -10.73 4.06 -3.53
N PHE A 128 -9.49 4.20 -3.12
CA PHE A 128 -8.73 3.20 -2.37
C PHE A 128 -7.93 3.87 -1.26
N ASN A 129 -8.23 3.51 -0.01
CA ASN A 129 -7.51 3.97 1.17
C ASN A 129 -6.40 2.98 1.52
N LEU A 130 -5.16 3.44 1.42
CA LEU A 130 -3.97 2.68 1.76
C LEU A 130 -3.77 2.73 3.28
N LEU A 131 -3.87 1.57 3.93
CA LEU A 131 -3.86 1.42 5.39
C LEU A 131 -2.61 0.68 5.86
N CYS A 132 -2.00 1.18 6.93
CA CYS A 132 -0.80 0.59 7.52
C CYS A 132 -1.03 0.21 8.98
N SER A 133 -0.57 -0.98 9.37
CA SER A 133 -0.48 -1.41 10.78
C SER A 133 0.71 -0.78 11.49
N GLN A 134 1.79 -0.51 10.76
CA GLN A 134 2.92 0.30 11.22
C GLN A 134 3.28 1.35 10.18
N PHE A 135 3.51 2.57 10.62
CA PHE A 135 3.95 3.65 9.75
C PHE A 135 4.81 4.61 10.57
N THR A 136 6.09 4.69 10.22
CA THR A 136 7.07 5.60 10.81
C THR A 136 7.81 6.36 9.71
N VAL A 137 7.98 7.67 9.90
CA VAL A 137 8.78 8.54 9.05
C VAL A 137 9.87 9.18 9.90
N VAL A 138 11.10 9.10 9.42
CA VAL A 138 12.28 9.69 10.04
C VAL A 138 12.81 10.77 9.10
N GLN A 139 13.17 11.92 9.62
CA GLN A 139 13.81 12.99 8.87
C GLN A 139 15.08 13.45 9.57
N ASN A 140 16.16 13.48 8.79
CA ASN A 140 17.40 14.14 9.12
C ASN A 140 17.42 15.52 8.44
N ALA A 141 17.43 16.59 9.22
CA ALA A 141 17.53 17.95 8.72
C ALA A 141 18.80 18.62 9.28
N PRO A 142 19.92 18.59 8.54
CA PRO A 142 21.15 19.23 8.99
C PRO A 142 21.03 20.75 9.16
N PRO A 143 21.88 21.38 10.01
CA PRO A 143 21.96 22.83 10.12
C PRO A 143 22.22 23.50 8.76
N SER A 144 21.62 24.67 8.52
CA SER A 144 21.81 25.43 7.27
C SER A 144 22.44 26.82 7.50
N GLY A 145 22.97 27.40 6.43
CA GLY A 145 23.93 28.52 6.43
C GLY A 145 23.47 29.90 6.94
N TRP A 146 22.41 29.98 7.72
CA TRP A 146 21.92 31.23 8.34
C TRP A 146 21.55 31.05 9.83
N GLY A 147 22.09 30.02 10.51
CA GLY A 147 21.91 29.82 11.96
C GLY A 147 20.74 28.93 12.36
N ALA A 148 20.13 28.21 11.41
CA ALA A 148 19.14 27.19 11.72
C ALA A 148 19.82 25.99 12.38
N GLU A 149 19.28 25.54 13.52
CA GLU A 149 19.74 24.32 14.19
C GLU A 149 19.39 23.07 13.36
N GLY A 150 20.17 22.01 13.55
CA GLY A 150 19.87 20.72 12.97
C GLY A 150 18.76 20.03 13.76
N HIS A 151 17.92 19.27 13.06
CA HIS A 151 16.79 18.57 13.66
C HIS A 151 16.75 17.11 13.23
N TRP A 152 16.42 16.26 14.20
CA TRP A 152 16.12 14.86 14.00
C TRP A 152 14.67 14.61 14.39
N ASN A 153 13.83 14.35 13.38
CA ASN A 153 12.40 14.18 13.59
C ASN A 153 12.00 12.74 13.33
N VAL A 154 11.17 12.20 14.22
CA VAL A 154 10.57 10.88 14.05
C VAL A 154 9.08 11.00 14.31
N TRP A 155 8.28 10.67 13.30
CA TRP A 155 6.83 10.62 13.41
C TRP A 155 6.37 9.18 13.23
N SER A 156 5.47 8.73 14.09
CA SER A 156 4.87 7.41 13.99
C SER A 156 3.36 7.51 14.13
N GLN A 157 2.65 6.65 13.40
CA GLN A 157 1.19 6.56 13.48
C GLN A 157 0.75 6.27 14.93
N PRO A 158 -0.05 7.15 15.56
CA PRO A 158 -0.53 6.91 16.91
C PRO A 158 -1.58 5.80 16.96
N SER A 159 -1.66 5.09 18.08
CA SER A 159 -2.78 4.20 18.37
C SER A 159 -4.08 5.00 18.45
N GLY A 160 -5.14 4.52 17.80
CA GLY A 160 -6.44 5.19 17.77
C GLY A 160 -6.56 6.35 16.78
N LYS A 161 -5.46 6.76 16.13
CA LYS A 161 -5.43 7.83 15.13
C LYS A 161 -4.79 7.32 13.83
N PRO A 162 -5.57 6.61 13.00
CA PRO A 162 -5.02 5.91 11.85
C PRO A 162 -4.56 6.91 10.79
N TRP A 163 -3.37 6.71 10.25
CA TRP A 163 -2.94 7.37 9.04
C TRP A 163 -3.40 6.54 7.84
N TYR A 164 -3.88 7.22 6.81
CA TYR A 164 -4.23 6.59 5.56
C TYR A 164 -4.01 7.57 4.41
N ILE A 165 -3.72 7.02 3.24
CA ILE A 165 -3.53 7.80 2.02
C ILE A 165 -4.62 7.39 1.03
N SER A 166 -5.43 8.36 0.64
CA SER A 166 -6.53 8.17 -0.30
C SER A 166 -6.04 8.31 -1.74
N THR A 167 -6.34 7.30 -2.54
CA THR A 167 -5.93 7.18 -3.94
C THR A 167 -7.09 6.77 -4.84
N LYS A 168 -6.94 7.00 -6.13
CA LYS A 168 -7.80 6.47 -7.19
C LYS A 168 -7.04 5.39 -7.93
N VAL A 169 -7.69 4.25 -8.10
CA VAL A 169 -7.17 3.08 -8.80
C VAL A 169 -8.14 2.64 -9.88
N ASN A 170 -7.63 1.93 -10.88
CA ASN A 170 -8.46 1.27 -11.89
C ASN A 170 -8.82 -0.14 -11.41
N LEU A 171 -9.96 -0.63 -11.89
CA LEU A 171 -10.26 -2.05 -11.91
C LEU A 171 -9.86 -2.62 -13.26
N VAL A 172 -9.08 -3.71 -13.24
CA VAL A 172 -8.58 -4.36 -14.45
C VAL A 172 -8.99 -5.82 -14.47
N VAL A 173 -9.41 -6.29 -15.64
CA VAL A 173 -9.61 -7.72 -15.90
C VAL A 173 -8.30 -8.29 -16.43
N ALA A 174 -7.81 -9.34 -15.79
CA ALA A 174 -6.60 -10.05 -16.19
C ALA A 174 -6.87 -11.54 -16.31
N ASP A 175 -6.11 -12.23 -17.16
CA ASP A 175 -6.13 -13.68 -17.20
C ASP A 175 -5.61 -14.25 -15.87
N LEU A 176 -6.17 -15.39 -15.47
CA LEU A 176 -5.76 -16.14 -14.29
C LEU A 176 -5.36 -17.55 -14.71
N ASN A 177 -4.20 -18.00 -14.23
CA ASN A 177 -3.76 -19.37 -14.46
C ASN A 177 -4.74 -20.36 -13.79
N LYS A 178 -5.11 -21.44 -14.49
CA LYS A 178 -5.97 -22.52 -13.96
C LYS A 178 -5.42 -23.19 -12.71
N GLU A 179 -4.09 -23.19 -12.54
CA GLU A 179 -3.44 -23.68 -11.32
C GLU A 179 -3.54 -22.72 -10.14
N LEU A 180 -4.12 -21.53 -10.35
CA LEU A 180 -4.22 -20.45 -9.38
C LEU A 180 -2.83 -20.13 -8.79
N ASP A 181 -1.83 -20.10 -9.66
CA ASP A 181 -0.45 -19.80 -9.29
C ASP A 181 -0.24 -18.28 -9.26
N THR A 182 -0.70 -17.67 -8.17
CA THR A 182 -0.49 -16.25 -7.90
C THR A 182 0.01 -16.09 -6.46
N PRO A 183 0.71 -14.99 -6.13
CA PRO A 183 1.14 -14.72 -4.75
C PRO A 183 -0.02 -14.83 -3.74
N TYR A 184 -1.20 -14.34 -4.11
CA TYR A 184 -2.40 -14.37 -3.26
C TYR A 184 -2.85 -15.81 -2.97
N PHE A 185 -3.09 -16.61 -4.00
CA PHE A 185 -3.55 -17.99 -3.80
C PHE A 185 -2.46 -18.92 -3.23
N ASN A 186 -1.18 -18.61 -3.46
CA ASN A 186 -0.07 -19.36 -2.88
C ASN A 186 0.10 -19.07 -1.38
N SER A 187 -0.26 -17.87 -0.93
CA SER A 187 -0.27 -17.52 0.50
C SER A 187 -1.57 -17.90 1.21
N GLY A 188 -2.66 -18.15 0.48
CA GLY A 188 -3.96 -18.63 0.99
C GLY A 188 -4.33 -20.03 0.48
N PRO A 189 -3.78 -21.12 1.06
CA PRO A 189 -4.00 -22.48 0.57
C PRO A 189 -5.46 -22.94 0.70
N ASN A 190 -6.21 -22.41 1.68
CA ASN A 190 -7.62 -22.75 1.88
C ASN A 190 -8.50 -22.15 0.78
N GLU A 191 -8.28 -20.88 0.45
CA GLU A 191 -8.95 -20.15 -0.62
C GLU A 191 -8.64 -20.80 -1.97
N LYS A 192 -7.37 -21.16 -2.20
CA LYS A 192 -6.92 -21.88 -3.39
C LYS A 192 -7.62 -23.23 -3.53
N ALA A 193 -7.67 -24.03 -2.47
CA ALA A 193 -8.32 -25.34 -2.48
C ALA A 193 -9.83 -25.23 -2.68
N PHE A 194 -10.49 -24.26 -2.05
CA PHE A 194 -11.91 -24.00 -2.23
C PHE A 194 -12.23 -23.67 -3.69
N LEU A 195 -11.48 -22.74 -4.30
CA LEU A 195 -11.70 -22.36 -5.69
C LEU A 195 -11.37 -23.50 -6.66
N LYS A 196 -10.28 -24.26 -6.44
CA LYS A 196 -9.98 -25.44 -7.26
C LYS A 196 -11.13 -26.45 -7.29
N ARG A 197 -11.76 -26.75 -6.15
CA ARG A 197 -12.93 -27.66 -6.10
C ARG A 197 -14.13 -27.13 -6.89
N GLN A 198 -14.36 -25.82 -6.90
CA GLN A 198 -15.42 -25.22 -7.71
C GLN A 198 -15.13 -25.38 -9.20
N LEU A 199 -13.87 -25.27 -9.60
CA LEU A 199 -13.43 -25.41 -10.98
C LEU A 199 -13.45 -26.86 -11.48
N GLU A 200 -13.15 -27.83 -10.62
CA GLU A 200 -13.26 -29.27 -10.94
C GLU A 200 -14.69 -29.66 -11.36
N ASN A 201 -15.71 -29.00 -10.80
CA ASN A 201 -17.11 -29.23 -11.18
C ASN A 201 -17.49 -28.67 -12.57
N LEU A 202 -16.63 -27.87 -13.19
CA LEU A 202 -16.85 -27.26 -14.51
C LEU A 202 -16.25 -28.11 -15.66
N SER A 203 -15.81 -29.35 -15.38
CA SER A 203 -14.95 -30.19 -16.23
C SER A 203 -15.46 -30.55 -17.65
N ALA A 204 -16.64 -30.09 -18.07
CA ALA A 204 -17.25 -30.44 -19.35
C ALA A 204 -17.02 -29.39 -20.48
N THR A 205 -16.52 -28.19 -20.17
CA THR A 205 -16.32 -27.11 -21.16
C THR A 205 -14.90 -26.57 -21.16
N ALA A 206 -14.37 -26.23 -22.35
CA ALA A 206 -13.11 -25.49 -22.46
C ALA A 206 -13.34 -24.06 -21.97
N PHE A 207 -12.82 -23.74 -20.79
CA PHE A 207 -12.90 -22.39 -20.21
C PHE A 207 -11.52 -21.76 -20.01
N ARG A 208 -11.48 -20.43 -19.97
CA ARG A 208 -10.37 -19.63 -19.43
C ARG A 208 -10.79 -19.05 -18.09
N LEU A 209 -9.82 -18.78 -17.22
CA LEU A 209 -10.09 -18.04 -15.98
C LEU A 209 -9.67 -16.61 -16.15
N GLN A 210 -10.52 -15.72 -15.67
CA GLN A 210 -10.26 -14.29 -15.59
C GLN A 210 -10.48 -13.84 -14.16
N GLN A 211 -9.79 -12.76 -13.79
CA GLN A 211 -9.90 -12.14 -12.48
C GLN A 211 -10.05 -10.63 -12.61
N LEU A 212 -10.85 -10.05 -11.73
CA LEU A 212 -10.96 -8.60 -11.58
C LEU A 212 -10.10 -8.15 -10.41
N LEU A 213 -9.17 -7.22 -10.65
CA LEU A 213 -8.17 -6.76 -9.69
C LEU A 213 -8.19 -5.24 -9.54
N PHE A 214 -7.69 -4.76 -8.40
CA PHE A 214 -7.26 -3.37 -8.27
C PHE A 214 -5.90 -3.20 -8.91
N ASP A 215 -5.78 -2.22 -9.79
CA ASP A 215 -4.53 -1.82 -10.40
C ASP A 215 -3.89 -0.69 -9.59
N LEU A 216 -3.01 -1.10 -8.66
CA LEU A 216 -2.24 -0.16 -7.86
C LEU A 216 -1.06 0.48 -8.63
N ASP A 217 -0.73 0.03 -9.85
CA ASP A 217 0.33 0.64 -10.66
C ASP A 217 -0.16 1.93 -11.32
N ASN A 218 -1.46 2.00 -11.61
CA ASN A 218 -2.13 3.22 -12.06
C ASN A 218 -2.72 4.05 -10.90
N ALA A 219 -2.33 3.77 -9.66
CA ALA A 219 -2.81 4.51 -8.51
C ALA A 219 -2.37 5.97 -8.57
N SER A 220 -3.32 6.89 -8.36
CA SER A 220 -3.06 8.33 -8.30
C SER A 220 -3.61 8.91 -7.00
N LEU A 221 -2.90 9.88 -6.41
CA LEU A 221 -3.37 10.54 -5.19
C LEU A 221 -4.67 11.33 -5.45
N GLU A 222 -5.64 11.22 -4.55
CA GLU A 222 -6.84 12.08 -4.60
C GLU A 222 -6.56 13.50 -4.07
N GLY A 223 -5.48 13.65 -3.32
CA GLY A 223 -4.97 14.89 -2.76
C GLY A 223 -3.66 14.64 -2.02
N LEU A 224 -3.00 15.71 -1.55
CA LEU A 224 -1.83 15.56 -0.70
C LEU A 224 -2.27 14.95 0.64
N PRO A 225 -1.71 13.79 1.06
CA PRO A 225 -2.13 13.16 2.30
C PRO A 225 -1.72 14.02 3.49
N ILE A 226 -2.67 14.38 4.34
CA ILE A 226 -2.37 15.13 5.57
C ILE A 226 -2.08 14.11 6.67
N ILE A 227 -0.81 14.01 7.04
CA ILE A 227 -0.38 13.16 8.15
C ILE A 227 -0.19 14.01 9.40
N GLU A 228 -0.89 13.66 10.48
CA GLU A 228 -0.81 14.40 11.74
C GLU A 228 0.65 14.48 12.24
N GLY A 229 1.10 15.70 12.50
CA GLY A 229 2.43 15.97 13.04
C GLY A 229 3.53 16.19 11.99
N ILE A 230 3.36 15.76 10.74
CA ILE A 230 4.34 16.00 9.66
C ILE A 230 4.00 17.33 8.97
N PRO A 231 4.86 18.37 9.03
CA PRO A 231 4.61 19.63 8.34
C PRO A 231 4.55 19.43 6.83
N SER A 232 3.56 20.01 6.15
CA SER A 232 3.32 19.78 4.72
C SER A 232 4.42 20.30 3.80
N ASP A 233 5.17 21.30 4.26
CA ASP A 233 6.33 21.90 3.60
C ASP A 233 7.65 21.22 3.98
N SER A 234 7.62 20.20 4.83
CA SER A 234 8.81 19.45 5.21
C SER A 234 9.31 18.54 4.08
N ASN A 235 10.59 18.22 4.19
CA ASN A 235 11.25 17.27 3.30
C ASN A 235 10.66 15.86 3.45
N ALA A 236 10.30 15.46 4.67
CA ALA A 236 9.57 14.23 4.95
C ALA A 236 8.26 14.15 4.18
N ALA A 237 7.42 15.19 4.23
CA ALA A 237 6.17 15.23 3.49
C ALA A 237 6.41 15.11 1.98
N THR A 238 7.39 15.84 1.45
CA THR A 238 7.74 15.80 0.02
C THR A 238 8.16 14.41 -0.44
N VAL A 239 9.06 13.74 0.30
CA VAL A 239 9.54 12.39 -0.05
C VAL A 239 8.42 11.38 0.10
N LEU A 240 7.63 11.49 1.17
CA LEU A 240 6.51 10.61 1.43
C LEU A 240 5.48 10.66 0.30
N TYR A 241 5.06 11.85 -0.13
CA TYR A 241 4.06 11.99 -1.20
C TYR A 241 4.52 11.38 -2.52
N LYS A 242 5.82 11.49 -2.83
CA LYS A 242 6.40 10.96 -4.07
C LYS A 242 6.57 9.44 -4.06
N SER A 243 6.77 8.84 -2.89
CA SER A 243 7.19 7.44 -2.79
C SER A 243 6.11 6.50 -2.24
N PHE A 244 5.18 6.99 -1.42
CA PHE A 244 4.30 6.12 -0.63
C PHE A 244 3.48 5.14 -1.46
N ILE A 245 2.86 5.59 -2.56
CA ILE A 245 2.08 4.71 -3.44
C ILE A 245 2.96 3.58 -3.96
N SER A 246 4.15 3.90 -4.48
CA SER A 246 5.09 2.89 -5.00
C SER A 246 5.50 1.90 -3.91
N LEU A 247 5.83 2.38 -2.70
CA LEU A 247 6.20 1.52 -1.57
C LEU A 247 5.06 0.60 -1.15
N TYR A 248 3.84 1.12 -1.10
CA TYR A 248 2.66 0.35 -0.75
C TYR A 248 2.32 -0.67 -1.85
N SER A 249 2.37 -0.28 -3.12
CA SER A 249 2.14 -1.17 -4.27
C SER A 249 3.15 -2.32 -4.31
N THR A 250 4.44 -2.05 -4.05
CA THR A 250 5.45 -3.11 -3.91
C THR A 250 5.12 -4.04 -2.76
N ALA A 251 4.78 -3.52 -1.58
CA ALA A 251 4.37 -4.34 -0.43
C ALA A 251 3.17 -5.24 -0.74
N ALA A 252 2.15 -4.68 -1.41
CA ALA A 252 0.94 -5.38 -1.78
C ALA A 252 1.20 -6.51 -2.81
N LYS A 253 2.18 -6.34 -3.70
CA LYS A 253 2.54 -7.35 -4.72
C LYS A 253 3.26 -8.56 -4.13
N GLU A 254 4.01 -8.43 -3.05
CA GLU A 254 4.78 -9.54 -2.45
C GLU A 254 3.90 -10.71 -2.01
N ARG A 255 2.73 -10.41 -1.44
CA ARG A 255 1.71 -11.43 -1.11
C ARG A 255 0.53 -11.44 -2.06
N GLY A 256 0.42 -10.47 -2.96
CA GLY A 256 -0.70 -10.28 -3.85
C GLY A 256 -1.93 -9.72 -3.13
N LEU A 257 -2.72 -8.95 -3.87
CA LEU A 257 -4.05 -8.52 -3.43
C LEU A 257 -5.10 -9.58 -3.79
N PRO A 258 -6.20 -9.66 -3.03
CA PRO A 258 -7.27 -10.60 -3.31
C PRO A 258 -7.97 -10.13 -4.60
N PRO A 259 -8.30 -11.06 -5.51
CA PRO A 259 -9.18 -10.69 -6.61
C PRO A 259 -10.55 -10.32 -6.09
N LEU A 260 -11.16 -9.29 -6.70
CA LEU A 260 -12.54 -8.91 -6.45
C LEU A 260 -13.52 -9.97 -6.97
N LEU A 261 -13.13 -10.63 -8.05
CA LEU A 261 -13.88 -11.69 -8.70
C LEU A 261 -12.90 -12.63 -9.40
N VAL A 262 -13.22 -13.93 -9.40
CA VAL A 262 -12.72 -14.89 -10.39
C VAL A 262 -13.90 -15.42 -11.19
N ALA A 263 -13.77 -15.42 -12.52
CA ALA A 263 -14.79 -15.94 -13.43
C ALA A 263 -14.18 -16.96 -14.39
N ALA A 264 -14.93 -18.02 -14.68
CA ALA A 264 -14.65 -18.93 -15.77
C ALA A 264 -15.43 -18.47 -17.00
N THR A 265 -14.72 -18.18 -18.09
CA THR A 265 -15.30 -17.74 -19.36
C THR A 265 -15.12 -18.80 -20.42
N VAL A 266 -16.13 -18.99 -21.27
CA VAL A 266 -16.08 -19.98 -22.36
C VAL A 266 -15.06 -19.52 -23.39
N GLN A 267 -14.27 -20.47 -23.90
CA GLN A 267 -13.23 -20.22 -24.88
C GLN A 267 -13.78 -20.14 -26.30
#